data_AF-A0A820PM47-F1
#
_entry.id   AF-A0A820PM47-F1
#
_cell.length_a   1.000
_cell.length_b   1.000
_cell.length_c   1.000
_cell.angle_alpha   90.00
_cell.angle_beta   90.00
_cell.angle_gamma   90.00
#
_symmetry.space_group_name_H-M   'P 1'
#
loop_
_entity.id
_entity.type
_entity.pdbx_description
1 polymer ?
#
loop_
_entity_poly.entity_id
_entity_poly.type
_entity_poly.pdbx_seq_one_letter_code
_entity_poly.pdbx_strand_id
1 'polypeptide(L)'
;MEQRLQLPDESIMDYYYEKIHLCSQADSNMSSSMIIHYLTKGLKQSLVAHVIRRHPSTPAEFLAVAQDEEKIQITLNGLSRASTTPVDNYLNYDDSIDEMVTLVKRSTNINAHLSNQQQHTSFPPPLMNSTSVPNYTSSSNRRYYHQYPSSSFASRQCYECYQFGHIARYCPNRKNI
;
A
#
# COMPACT_ATOMS: atom_id res chain seq x y z
N MET A 1 18.51 -15.08 9.21
CA MET A 1 17.12 -14.76 8.80
C MET A 1 16.09 -14.80 9.92
N GLU A 2 16.21 -15.66 10.94
CA GLU A 2 15.21 -15.76 12.03
C GLU A 2 15.09 -14.52 12.93
N GLN A 3 16.15 -13.72 13.01
CA GLN A 3 16.22 -12.51 13.83
C GLN A 3 15.67 -11.27 13.11
N ARG A 4 15.31 -11.37 11.82
CA ARG A 4 14.79 -10.23 11.05
C ARG A 4 13.32 -10.01 11.37
N LEU A 5 13.06 -8.98 12.18
CA LEU A 5 11.74 -8.49 12.56
C LEU A 5 11.40 -7.22 11.76
N GLN A 6 10.13 -7.03 11.42
CA GLN A 6 9.62 -5.83 10.79
C GLN A 6 9.70 -4.66 11.77
N LEU A 7 10.36 -3.56 11.37
CA LEU A 7 10.51 -2.37 12.21
C LEU A 7 9.19 -1.59 12.31
N PRO A 8 8.95 -0.80 13.38
CA PRO A 8 7.69 -0.08 13.59
C PRO A 8 7.28 0.82 12.42
N ASP A 9 8.24 1.54 11.82
CA ASP A 9 8.00 2.47 10.71
C ASP A 9 8.29 1.85 9.33
N GLU A 10 8.68 0.58 9.29
CA GLU A 10 8.99 -0.12 8.04
C GLU A 10 7.70 -0.62 7.37
N SER A 11 7.62 -0.40 6.05
CA SER A 11 6.50 -0.88 5.23
C SER A 11 6.51 -2.41 5.12
N ILE A 12 5.32 -3.00 4.92
CA ILE A 12 5.23 -4.44 4.69
C ILE A 12 6.02 -4.90 3.45
N MET A 13 6.11 -4.03 2.44
CA MET A 13 6.80 -4.31 1.19
C MET A 13 8.31 -4.45 1.39
N ASP A 14 8.92 -3.48 2.08
CA ASP A 14 10.36 -3.49 2.33
C ASP A 14 10.75 -4.72 3.15
N TYR A 15 9.99 -4.97 4.22
CA TYR A 15 10.16 -6.17 5.05
C TYR A 15 10.04 -7.47 4.25
N TYR A 16 8.99 -7.58 3.43
CA TYR A 16 8.72 -8.78 2.64
C TYR A 16 9.86 -9.10 1.67
N TYR A 17 10.30 -8.13 0.87
CA TYR A 17 11.33 -8.38 -0.13
C TYR A 17 12.68 -8.70 0.50
N GLU A 18 13.04 -8.03 1.60
CA GLU A 18 14.25 -8.37 2.33
C GLU A 18 14.18 -9.78 2.92
N LYS A 19 13.03 -10.17 3.48
CA LYS A 19 12.83 -11.54 3.98
C LYS A 19 12.88 -12.59 2.89
N ILE A 20 12.29 -12.33 1.72
CA ILE A 20 12.39 -13.23 0.57
C ILE A 20 13.84 -13.39 0.12
N HIS A 21 14.58 -12.28 0.08
CA HIS A 21 16.00 -12.31 -0.26
C HIS A 21 16.81 -13.17 0.73
N LEU A 22 16.61 -12.97 2.03
CA LEU A 22 17.27 -13.76 3.08
C LEU A 22 16.88 -15.25 3.02
N CYS A 23 15.62 -15.54 2.72
CA CYS A 23 15.14 -16.90 2.54
C CYS A 23 15.86 -17.58 1.37
N SER A 24 15.92 -16.90 0.21
CA SER A 24 16.60 -17.40 -0.98
C SER A 24 18.11 -17.55 -0.82
N GLN A 25 18.74 -16.72 0.02
CA GLN A 25 20.17 -16.85 0.33
C GLN A 25 20.46 -18.06 1.22
N ALA A 26 19.57 -18.37 2.15
CA ALA A 26 19.74 -19.50 3.06
C ALA A 26 19.48 -20.85 2.36
N ASP A 27 18.44 -20.91 1.54
CA ASP A 27 18.08 -22.08 0.73
C ASP A 27 17.28 -21.64 -0.51
N SER A 28 17.82 -21.94 -1.69
CA SER A 28 17.19 -21.61 -2.98
C SER A 28 15.94 -22.43 -3.27
N ASN A 29 15.76 -23.58 -2.61
CA ASN A 29 14.61 -24.47 -2.76
C ASN A 29 13.71 -24.47 -1.52
N MET A 30 13.75 -23.42 -0.69
CA MET A 30 12.93 -23.36 0.51
C MET A 30 11.43 -23.37 0.18
N SER A 31 10.68 -24.23 0.87
CA SER A 31 9.25 -24.39 0.63
C SER A 31 8.46 -23.12 0.97
N SER A 32 7.34 -22.90 0.25
CA SER A 32 6.45 -21.76 0.51
C SER A 32 5.95 -21.72 1.95
N SER A 33 5.61 -22.87 2.54
CA SER A 33 5.18 -22.96 3.94
C SER A 33 6.26 -22.47 4.91
N MET A 34 7.53 -22.83 4.67
CA MET A 34 8.65 -22.39 5.50
C MET A 34 8.92 -20.89 5.33
N ILE A 35 8.84 -20.38 4.09
CA ILE A 35 8.94 -18.94 3.82
C ILE A 35 7.85 -18.17 4.57
N ILE A 36 6.60 -18.64 4.50
CA ILE A 36 5.45 -18.01 5.20
C ILE A 36 5.63 -18.09 6.71
N HIS A 37 6.15 -19.19 7.25
CA HIS A 37 6.50 -19.30 8.66
C HIS A 37 7.48 -18.20 9.07
N TYR A 38 8.56 -18.00 8.29
CA TYR A 38 9.57 -16.99 8.59
C TYR A 38 9.09 -15.55 8.38
N LEU A 39 8.21 -15.31 7.41
CA LEU A 39 7.54 -14.02 7.21
C LEU A 39 6.60 -13.71 8.37
N THR A 40 5.82 -14.69 8.82
CA THR A 40 4.87 -14.50 9.93
C THR A 40 5.60 -14.28 11.26
N LYS A 41 6.69 -15.02 11.51
CA LYS A 41 7.49 -14.93 12.75
C LYS A 41 8.10 -13.53 12.97
N GLY A 42 8.44 -12.82 11.90
CA GLY A 42 9.02 -11.48 11.99
C GLY A 42 8.04 -10.34 11.76
N LEU A 43 6.77 -10.61 11.48
CA LEU A 43 5.77 -9.60 11.16
C LEU A 43 5.36 -8.77 12.40
N LYS A 44 4.95 -7.51 12.20
CA LYS A 44 4.35 -6.68 13.26
C LYS A 44 3.14 -7.37 13.90
N GLN A 45 3.06 -7.33 15.23
CA GLN A 45 1.98 -7.99 15.99
C GLN A 45 0.58 -7.50 15.60
N SER A 46 0.43 -6.22 15.22
CA SER A 46 -0.86 -5.67 14.76
C SER A 46 -1.39 -6.37 13.50
N LEU A 47 -0.49 -6.91 12.66
CA LEU A 47 -0.82 -7.56 11.40
C LEU A 47 -0.94 -9.09 11.55
N VAL A 48 -0.16 -9.71 12.44
CA VAL A 48 -0.06 -11.19 12.59
C VAL A 48 -1.42 -11.87 12.68
N ALA A 49 -2.30 -11.42 13.57
CA ALA A 49 -3.60 -12.06 13.77
C ALA A 49 -4.49 -11.99 12.51
N HIS A 50 -4.44 -10.88 11.78
CA HIS A 50 -5.23 -10.68 10.56
C HIS A 50 -4.71 -11.54 9.41
N VAL A 51 -3.37 -11.60 9.25
CA VAL A 51 -2.74 -12.38 8.20
C VAL A 51 -2.94 -13.89 8.42
N ILE A 52 -2.72 -14.41 9.63
CA ILE A 52 -2.86 -15.84 9.93
C ILE A 52 -4.30 -16.33 9.68
N ARG A 53 -5.32 -15.54 10.04
CA ARG A 53 -6.74 -15.91 9.85
C ARG A 53 -7.15 -16.11 8.40
N ARG A 54 -6.44 -15.48 7.45
CA ARG A 54 -6.70 -15.65 6.01
C ARG A 54 -5.92 -16.82 5.40
N HIS A 55 -5.12 -17.53 6.20
CA HIS A 55 -4.41 -18.75 5.83
C HIS A 55 -3.67 -18.69 4.49
N PRO A 56 -2.75 -17.71 4.29
CA PRO A 56 -2.00 -17.62 3.05
C PRO A 56 -1.18 -18.89 2.81
N SER A 57 -1.27 -19.42 1.59
CA SER A 57 -0.60 -20.66 1.15
C SER A 57 0.66 -20.39 0.32
N THR A 58 0.79 -19.17 -0.21
CA THR A 58 1.95 -18.72 -0.99
C THR A 58 2.52 -17.39 -0.44
N PRO A 59 3.81 -17.09 -0.67
CA PRO A 59 4.39 -15.82 -0.26
C PRO A 59 3.72 -14.60 -0.91
N ALA A 60 3.25 -14.75 -2.17
CA ALA A 60 2.52 -13.70 -2.86
C ALA A 60 1.14 -13.43 -2.22
N GLU A 61 0.44 -14.50 -1.81
CA GLU A 61 -0.83 -14.38 -1.08
C GLU A 61 -0.63 -13.75 0.29
N PHE A 62 0.43 -14.14 1.00
CA PHE A 62 0.83 -13.49 2.26
C PHE A 62 1.01 -11.98 2.05
N LEU A 63 1.73 -11.58 1.01
CA LEU A 63 1.98 -10.16 0.73
C LEU A 63 0.69 -9.39 0.47
N ALA A 64 -0.19 -9.92 -0.39
CA ALA A 64 -1.46 -9.29 -0.72
C ALA A 64 -2.32 -9.07 0.55
N VAL A 65 -2.44 -10.11 1.39
CA VAL A 65 -3.18 -10.03 2.65
C VAL A 65 -2.57 -9.02 3.61
N ALA A 66 -1.24 -9.02 3.75
CA ALA A 66 -0.56 -8.13 4.70
C ALA A 66 -0.60 -6.66 4.24
N GLN A 67 -0.57 -6.40 2.93
CA GLN A 67 -0.76 -5.07 2.35
C GLN A 67 -2.16 -4.52 2.55
N ASP A 68 -3.19 -5.35 2.34
CA ASP A 68 -4.57 -4.97 2.60
C ASP A 68 -4.75 -4.52 4.05
N GLU A 69 -4.20 -5.29 5.00
CA GLU A 69 -4.28 -4.97 6.43
C GLU A 69 -3.50 -3.70 6.79
N GLU A 70 -2.28 -3.51 6.25
CA GLU A 70 -1.50 -2.28 6.47
C GLU A 70 -2.25 -1.04 5.97
N LYS A 71 -2.90 -1.14 4.81
CA LYS A 71 -3.74 -0.07 4.26
C LYS A 71 -4.96 0.23 5.13
N ILE A 72 -5.60 -0.79 5.69
CA ILE A 72 -6.72 -0.61 6.63
C ILE A 72 -6.24 0.16 7.86
N GLN A 73 -5.11 -0.22 8.46
CA GLN A 73 -4.55 0.46 9.64
C GLN A 73 -4.21 1.93 9.37
N ILE A 74 -3.56 2.22 8.23
CA ILE A 74 -3.27 3.59 7.81
C ILE A 74 -4.55 4.40 7.65
N THR A 75 -5.57 3.83 7.00
CA THR A 75 -6.86 4.50 6.76
C THR A 75 -7.56 4.83 8.07
N LEU A 76 -7.66 3.85 8.99
CA LEU A 76 -8.29 4.03 10.29
C LEU A 76 -7.56 5.08 11.15
N ASN A 77 -6.22 5.04 11.17
CA ASN A 77 -5.42 6.04 11.90
C ASN A 77 -5.59 7.45 11.33
N GLY A 78 -5.73 7.57 10.00
CA GLY A 78 -6.03 8.83 9.33
C GLY A 78 -7.40 9.40 9.74
N LEU A 79 -8.43 8.56 9.81
CA LEU A 79 -9.76 8.93 10.28
C LEU A 79 -9.73 9.37 11.75
N SER A 80 -9.07 8.60 12.62
CA SER A 80 -8.95 8.92 14.04
C SER A 80 -8.25 10.27 14.29
N ARG A 81 -7.23 10.61 13.48
CA ARG A 81 -6.54 11.91 13.56
C ARG A 81 -7.36 13.07 13.02
N ALA A 82 -8.22 12.82 12.02
CA ALA A 82 -9.15 13.83 11.52
C ALA A 82 -10.27 14.15 12.54
N SER A 83 -10.58 13.20 13.44
CA SER A 83 -11.56 13.39 14.52
C SER A 83 -11.05 14.17 15.72
N THR A 84 -9.73 14.39 15.85
CA THR A 84 -9.16 15.22 16.92
C THR A 84 -8.95 16.66 16.43
N THR A 85 -10.02 17.36 16.08
CA THR A 85 -10.00 18.82 16.24
C THR A 85 -9.99 19.11 17.75
N PRO A 86 -9.26 20.13 18.25
CA PRO A 86 -9.30 20.48 19.66
C PRO A 86 -10.72 20.89 20.07
N VAL A 87 -11.48 19.98 20.69
CA VAL A 87 -12.75 20.29 21.34
C VAL A 87 -12.45 20.81 22.75
N ASP A 88 -11.71 21.91 22.83
CA ASP A 88 -11.50 22.64 24.09
C ASP A 88 -12.37 23.91 24.18
N ASN A 89 -13.40 24.07 23.32
CA ASN A 89 -14.21 25.30 23.37
C ASN A 89 -15.71 25.18 23.05
N TYR A 90 -16.32 23.99 23.11
CA TYR A 90 -17.78 23.86 23.03
C TYR A 90 -18.32 22.89 24.07
N LEU A 91 -18.24 23.29 25.34
CA LEU A 91 -19.11 22.74 26.38
C LEU A 91 -20.52 23.31 26.16
N ASN A 92 -21.39 22.53 25.51
CA ASN A 92 -22.86 22.44 25.66
C ASN A 92 -23.49 22.00 24.34
N TYR A 93 -23.84 20.72 24.19
CA TYR A 93 -24.98 20.24 23.41
C TYR A 93 -25.11 18.71 23.63
N ASP A 94 -25.73 18.32 24.74
CA ASP A 94 -25.87 16.93 25.19
C ASP A 94 -27.19 16.25 24.75
N ASP A 95 -28.07 16.92 23.99
CA ASP A 95 -29.43 16.39 23.74
C ASP A 95 -29.70 15.80 22.34
N SER A 96 -28.74 15.82 21.39
CA SER A 96 -29.04 15.47 19.98
C SER A 96 -28.41 14.17 19.44
N ILE A 97 -27.52 13.53 20.20
CA ILE A 97 -26.86 12.28 19.75
C ILE A 97 -27.80 11.06 19.85
N ASP A 98 -28.68 11.04 20.84
CA ASP A 98 -29.60 9.92 21.07
C ASP A 98 -30.69 9.83 19.98
N GLU A 99 -31.05 10.97 19.38
CA GLU A 99 -32.04 11.04 18.30
C GLU A 99 -31.49 10.48 16.98
N MET A 100 -30.22 10.73 16.66
CA MET A 100 -29.59 10.19 15.46
C MET A 100 -29.31 8.68 15.55
N VAL A 101 -28.91 8.18 16.72
CA VAL A 101 -28.71 6.73 16.92
C VAL A 101 -30.05 5.99 16.81
N THR A 102 -31.15 6.61 17.24
CA THR A 102 -32.51 6.05 17.14
C THR A 102 -33.03 6.04 15.69
N LEU A 103 -32.71 7.06 14.89
CA LEU A 103 -33.06 7.13 13.46
C LEU A 103 -32.29 6.11 12.61
N VAL A 104 -31.00 5.88 12.89
CA VAL A 104 -30.19 4.87 12.15
C VAL A 104 -30.68 3.45 12.43
N LYS A 105 -31.07 3.13 13.67
CA LYS A 105 -31.63 1.82 14.03
C LYS A 105 -33.00 1.54 13.39
N ARG A 106 -33.74 2.58 12.99
CA ARG A 106 -35.04 2.45 12.32
C ARG A 106 -34.91 2.16 10.83
N SER A 107 -33.76 2.48 10.22
CA SER A 107 -33.51 2.38 8.78
C SER A 107 -33.05 1.00 8.29
N THR A 108 -32.75 0.04 9.19
CA THR A 108 -32.31 -1.31 8.80
C THR A 108 -33.45 -2.32 8.62
N ASN A 109 -34.71 -1.89 8.62
CA ASN A 109 -35.87 -2.79 8.52
C ASN A 109 -36.81 -2.50 7.33
N ILE A 110 -36.28 -2.16 6.16
CA ILE A 110 -37.07 -2.00 4.93
C ILE A 110 -36.40 -2.70 3.75
N ASN A 111 -36.41 -4.04 3.78
CA ASN A 111 -36.33 -4.83 2.54
C ASN A 111 -37.74 -4.97 1.96
N ALA A 112 -38.21 -3.97 1.21
CA ALA A 112 -39.35 -4.11 0.29
C ALA A 112 -39.55 -2.84 -0.55
N HIS A 113 -38.84 -2.73 -1.67
CA HIS A 113 -39.40 -2.37 -3.00
C HIS A 113 -38.26 -2.01 -3.97
N LEU A 114 -37.79 -3.02 -4.71
CA LEU A 114 -37.12 -2.79 -5.99
C LEU A 114 -38.21 -2.56 -7.04
N SER A 115 -38.26 -1.37 -7.66
CA SER A 115 -38.69 -1.17 -9.05
C SER A 115 -38.42 0.25 -9.52
N ASN A 116 -37.66 0.34 -10.62
CA ASN A 116 -37.69 1.37 -11.67
C ASN A 116 -37.47 2.84 -11.28
N GLN A 117 -36.30 3.36 -11.66
CA GLN A 117 -36.25 4.35 -12.76
C GLN A 117 -34.82 4.52 -13.29
N GLN A 118 -34.62 4.12 -14.54
CA GLN A 118 -33.56 4.63 -15.39
C GLN A 118 -33.83 6.10 -15.68
N GLN A 119 -32.79 6.95 -15.63
CA GLN A 119 -32.70 8.13 -16.49
C GLN A 119 -31.26 8.63 -16.59
N HIS A 120 -30.90 8.90 -17.84
CA HIS A 120 -29.60 9.29 -18.35
C HIS A 120 -29.30 10.75 -18.07
N THR A 121 -28.06 11.11 -17.73
CA THR A 121 -27.46 12.39 -18.16
C THR A 121 -25.97 12.24 -18.45
N SER A 122 -25.60 12.75 -19.61
CA SER A 122 -24.29 12.77 -20.25
C SER A 122 -23.43 13.92 -19.71
N PHE A 123 -22.17 13.63 -19.36
CA PHE A 123 -21.15 14.64 -19.07
C PHE A 123 -20.11 14.70 -20.21
N PRO A 124 -19.76 15.89 -20.73
CA PRO A 124 -18.75 16.05 -21.79
C PRO A 124 -17.31 15.91 -21.24
N PRO A 125 -16.35 15.48 -22.09
CA PRO A 125 -14.96 15.25 -21.67
C PRO A 125 -14.17 16.56 -21.51
N PRO A 126 -13.14 16.60 -20.64
CA PRO A 126 -12.29 17.77 -20.49
C PRO A 126 -11.31 17.91 -21.67
N LEU A 127 -11.19 19.16 -22.14
CA LEU A 127 -10.29 19.62 -23.20
C LEU A 127 -8.82 19.56 -22.76
N MET A 128 -7.96 19.00 -23.61
CA MET A 128 -6.51 19.13 -23.50
C MET A 128 -6.08 20.50 -24.00
N ASN A 129 -5.14 21.16 -23.31
CA ASN A 129 -4.36 22.24 -23.92
C ASN A 129 -2.86 22.08 -23.59
N SER A 130 -2.08 22.23 -24.64
CA SER A 130 -0.64 22.12 -24.76
C SER A 130 0.04 23.50 -24.62
N THR A 131 1.39 23.48 -24.53
CA THR A 131 2.36 24.59 -24.41
C THR A 131 2.62 25.02 -22.96
N SER A 132 3.86 25.11 -22.46
CA SER A 132 5.12 25.52 -23.09
C SER A 132 6.33 25.00 -22.27
N VAL A 133 7.40 24.63 -22.99
CA VAL A 133 8.69 24.18 -22.44
C VAL A 133 9.61 25.40 -22.31
N PRO A 134 10.25 25.66 -21.15
CA PRO A 134 11.42 26.53 -21.11
C PRO A 134 12.69 25.72 -21.36
N ASN A 135 13.39 26.07 -22.44
CA ASN A 135 14.79 25.70 -22.67
C ASN A 135 15.68 26.43 -21.63
N TYR A 136 16.42 25.68 -20.81
CA TYR A 136 17.59 26.18 -20.12
C TYR A 136 18.83 25.46 -20.63
N THR A 137 19.59 26.18 -21.46
CA THR A 137 21.00 25.92 -21.72
C THR A 137 21.79 26.29 -20.47
N SER A 138 22.54 25.36 -19.89
CA SER A 138 23.70 25.65 -19.03
C SER A 138 24.51 24.38 -18.80
N SER A 139 25.54 24.20 -19.64
CA SER A 139 26.69 23.35 -19.34
C SER A 139 27.43 23.93 -18.14
N SER A 140 27.65 23.12 -17.09
CA SER A 140 28.96 22.95 -16.41
C SER A 140 28.80 22.23 -15.06
N ASN A 141 29.12 20.94 -15.08
CA ASN A 141 29.92 20.24 -14.07
C ASN A 141 29.73 20.60 -12.58
N ARG A 142 28.96 19.78 -11.85
CA ARG A 142 29.27 19.49 -10.44
C ARG A 142 28.68 18.15 -9.98
N ARG A 143 29.57 17.16 -9.89
CA ARG A 143 29.69 16.15 -8.82
C ARG A 143 28.45 15.33 -8.50
N TYR A 144 28.37 14.16 -9.15
CA TYR A 144 28.27 12.82 -8.54
C TYR A 144 27.65 12.72 -7.12
N TYR A 145 26.45 13.26 -6.93
CA TYR A 145 25.51 12.73 -5.96
C TYR A 145 24.66 11.73 -6.72
N HIS A 146 25.11 10.47 -6.75
CA HIS A 146 24.22 9.37 -7.10
C HIS A 146 23.19 9.25 -5.97
N GLN A 147 22.11 9.97 -6.21
CA GLN A 147 20.80 9.89 -5.60
C GLN A 147 20.52 8.44 -5.19
N TYR A 148 20.36 8.20 -3.89
CA TYR A 148 19.71 7.00 -3.38
C TYR A 148 18.42 6.77 -4.18
N PRO A 149 18.19 5.56 -4.71
CA PRO A 149 17.04 5.32 -5.56
C PRO A 149 15.79 5.51 -4.72
N SER A 150 14.94 6.43 -5.18
CA SER A 150 13.59 6.59 -4.67
C SER A 150 12.91 5.21 -4.66
N SER A 151 12.35 4.89 -3.49
CA SER A 151 11.66 3.65 -3.06
C SER A 151 10.70 2.98 -4.08
N SER A 152 10.43 3.61 -5.23
CA SER A 152 9.55 3.09 -6.31
C SER A 152 10.22 2.19 -7.36
N PHE A 153 11.54 1.96 -7.30
CA PHE A 153 12.25 1.04 -8.22
C PHE A 153 12.71 -0.28 -7.58
N ALA A 154 12.76 -0.38 -6.25
CA ALA A 154 13.20 -1.59 -5.56
C ALA A 154 12.27 -2.80 -5.81
N SER A 155 10.98 -2.54 -6.05
CA SER A 155 9.96 -3.57 -6.31
C SER A 155 9.76 -3.89 -7.81
N ARG A 156 10.46 -3.19 -8.73
CA ARG A 156 10.28 -3.40 -10.17
C ARG A 156 11.29 -4.43 -10.69
N GLN A 157 10.77 -5.47 -11.37
CA GLN A 157 11.58 -6.47 -12.07
C GLN A 157 11.88 -6.02 -13.50
N CYS A 158 13.12 -6.17 -13.94
CA CYS A 158 13.54 -5.91 -15.31
C CYS A 158 13.01 -7.00 -16.26
N TYR A 159 12.32 -6.61 -17.33
CA TYR A 159 11.78 -7.57 -18.32
C TYR A 159 12.84 -8.20 -19.24
N GLU A 160 14.06 -7.65 -19.28
CA GLU A 160 15.17 -8.22 -20.09
C GLU A 160 15.98 -9.27 -19.31
N CYS A 161 16.35 -8.98 -18.07
CA CYS A 161 17.24 -9.84 -17.27
C CYS A 161 16.59 -10.44 -16.01
N TYR A 162 15.33 -10.11 -15.74
CA TYR A 162 14.55 -10.59 -14.60
C TYR A 162 15.11 -10.22 -13.22
N GLN A 163 16.06 -9.27 -13.15
CA GLN A 163 16.62 -8.75 -11.90
C GLN A 163 15.85 -7.52 -11.40
N PHE A 164 15.88 -7.27 -10.09
CA PHE A 164 15.18 -6.16 -9.44
C PHE A 164 16.05 -4.89 -9.32
N GLY A 165 15.41 -3.75 -9.01
CA GLY A 165 16.09 -2.47 -8.79
C GLY A 165 16.28 -1.63 -10.05
N HIS A 166 15.89 -2.13 -11.22
CA HIS A 166 15.90 -1.41 -12.48
C HIS A 166 14.84 -1.97 -13.45
N ILE A 167 14.58 -1.24 -14.54
CA ILE A 167 13.67 -1.68 -15.62
C ILE A 167 14.45 -1.81 -16.93
N ALA A 168 13.88 -2.48 -17.94
CA ALA A 168 14.56 -2.83 -19.20
C ALA A 168 15.37 -1.67 -19.83
N ARG A 169 14.83 -0.44 -19.82
CA ARG A 169 15.52 0.75 -20.35
C ARG A 169 16.83 1.12 -19.64
N TYR A 170 17.04 0.63 -18.41
CA TYR A 170 18.23 0.83 -17.58
C TYR A 170 18.92 -0.50 -17.25
N CYS A 171 18.72 -1.54 -18.07
CA CYS A 171 19.35 -2.83 -17.86
C CYS A 171 20.88 -2.72 -18.04
N PRO A 172 21.71 -3.04 -17.03
CA PRO A 172 23.16 -3.01 -17.17
C PRO A 172 23.66 -4.13 -18.10
N ASN A 173 22.85 -5.16 -18.31
CA ASN A 173 23.14 -6.30 -19.17
C ASN A 173 22.50 -6.17 -20.57
N ARG A 174 22.11 -4.96 -20.97
CA ARG A 174 21.48 -4.74 -22.27
C ARG A 174 22.48 -5.06 -23.37
N LYS A 175 22.27 -6.18 -24.07
CA LYS A 175 23.07 -6.55 -25.25
C LYS A 175 22.75 -5.53 -26.33
N ASN A 176 23.71 -4.66 -26.63
CA ASN A 176 23.65 -3.79 -27.79
C ASN A 176 23.61 -4.69 -29.04
N ILE A 177 22.51 -4.67 -29.77
CA ILE A 177 22.39 -5.25 -31.11
C ILE A 177 22.53 -4.11 -32.10
#